data_AF-A0A2I1HLY8-F1
#
_entry.id   AF-A0A2I1HLY8-F1
#
_cell.length_a   1.000
_cell.length_b   1.000
_cell.length_c   1.000
_cell.angle_alpha   90.00
_cell.angle_beta   90.00
_cell.angle_gamma   90.00
#
_symmetry.space_group_name_H-M   'P 1'
#
loop_
_entity.id
_entity.type
_entity.pdbx_description
1 polymer ?
#
loop_
_entity_poly.entity_id
_entity_poly.type
_entity_poly.pdbx_seq_one_letter_code
_entity_poly.pdbx_strand_id
1 'polypeptide(L)'
;MLENRHLLNMIPIFNEDDENINTYIPPNDSNEKSRIDYIWASLLILGQSINSAVIENDHFMTDYNTVILLLDTQLFIEKALLKVNKSKKKITCTIFLYDEIDVKTMSLHGITSMLV
;
A
#
# COMPACT_ATOMS: atom_id res chain seq x y z
N MET A 1 -5.98 -15.48 -18.35
CA MET A 1 -6.92 -14.74 -17.49
C MET A 1 -6.53 -14.97 -16.04
N LEU A 2 -6.31 -13.88 -15.29
CA LEU A 2 -5.88 -13.90 -13.88
C LEU A 2 -7.00 -14.37 -12.95
N GLU A 3 -8.24 -14.35 -13.42
CA GLU A 3 -9.45 -14.91 -12.82
C GLU A 3 -9.27 -16.39 -12.45
N ASN A 4 -8.58 -17.16 -13.29
CA ASN A 4 -8.27 -18.58 -13.03
C ASN A 4 -7.32 -18.77 -11.84
N ARG A 5 -6.72 -17.68 -11.32
CA ARG A 5 -5.88 -17.66 -10.11
C ARG A 5 -6.61 -16.99 -8.94
N HIS A 6 -7.93 -16.83 -9.03
CA HIS A 6 -8.76 -16.18 -8.01
C HIS A 6 -8.35 -14.71 -7.73
N LEU A 7 -7.83 -14.04 -8.76
CA LEU A 7 -7.60 -12.61 -8.74
C LEU A 7 -8.71 -11.90 -9.51
N LEU A 8 -9.18 -10.79 -8.97
CA LEU A 8 -10.25 -9.98 -9.54
C LEU A 8 -9.72 -8.61 -9.92
N ASN A 9 -10.13 -8.11 -11.08
CA ASN A 9 -9.88 -6.73 -11.47
C ASN A 9 -10.71 -5.82 -10.56
N MET A 10 -10.05 -4.90 -9.86
CA MET A 10 -10.70 -4.11 -8.82
C MET A 10 -11.57 -2.98 -9.37
N ILE A 11 -11.23 -2.40 -10.52
CA ILE A 11 -12.00 -1.28 -11.10
C ILE A 11 -13.49 -1.62 -11.30
N PRO A 12 -13.87 -2.68 -12.05
CA PRO A 12 -15.28 -3.01 -12.30
C PRO A 12 -16.05 -3.45 -11.04
N ILE A 13 -15.35 -3.81 -9.95
CA ILE A 13 -16.02 -4.18 -8.70
C ILE A 13 -16.61 -2.94 -8.00
N PHE A 14 -15.95 -1.79 -8.13
CA PHE A 14 -16.31 -0.56 -7.43
C PHE A 14 -16.95 0.50 -8.33
N ASN A 15 -16.97 0.29 -9.65
CA ASN A 15 -17.46 1.25 -10.62
C ASN A 15 -18.41 0.57 -11.60
N GLU A 16 -19.69 0.98 -11.62
CA GLU A 16 -20.70 0.40 -12.51
C GLU A 16 -20.49 0.80 -13.99
N ASP A 17 -19.92 1.99 -14.23
CA ASP A 17 -19.63 2.51 -15.57
C ASP A 17 -18.15 2.33 -15.94
N ASP A 18 -17.60 1.14 -15.67
CA ASP A 18 -16.16 0.89 -15.80
C ASP A 18 -15.67 0.89 -17.25
N GLU A 19 -16.56 0.67 -18.22
CA GLU A 19 -16.26 0.67 -19.65
C GLU A 19 -15.74 2.04 -20.15
N ASN A 20 -16.16 3.13 -19.49
CA ASN A 20 -15.74 4.49 -19.82
C ASN A 20 -14.47 4.94 -19.08
N ILE A 21 -13.97 4.13 -18.15
CA ILE A 21 -12.78 4.44 -17.37
C ILE A 21 -11.53 4.14 -18.20
N ASN A 22 -10.75 5.17 -18.49
CA ASN A 22 -9.51 5.08 -19.25
C ASN A 22 -8.30 5.40 -18.38
N THR A 23 -7.24 4.62 -18.50
CA THR A 23 -5.97 4.85 -17.81
C THR A 23 -4.91 5.43 -18.71
N TYR A 24 -5.05 5.25 -20.03
CA TYR A 24 -4.20 5.83 -21.05
C TYR A 24 -4.98 6.85 -21.87
N ILE A 25 -4.46 8.08 -21.90
CA ILE A 25 -4.99 9.19 -22.69
C ILE A 25 -3.89 9.59 -23.68
N PRO A 26 -3.94 9.12 -24.93
CA PRO A 26 -2.92 9.46 -25.90
C PRO A 26 -2.83 10.99 -26.07
N PRO A 27 -1.62 11.55 -26.27
CA PRO A 27 -1.43 12.99 -26.40
C PRO A 27 -2.04 13.58 -27.69
N ASN A 28 -2.53 12.73 -28.60
CA ASN A 28 -3.12 13.12 -29.86
C ASN A 28 -4.54 12.56 -29.96
N ASP A 29 -5.52 13.42 -30.23
CA ASP A 29 -6.95 13.09 -30.25
C ASP A 29 -7.35 12.11 -31.37
N SER A 30 -6.44 11.81 -32.29
CA SER A 30 -6.64 10.78 -33.33
C SER A 30 -6.60 9.36 -32.80
N ASN A 31 -6.04 9.16 -31.60
CA ASN A 31 -5.87 7.85 -31.01
C ASN A 31 -6.97 7.60 -29.97
N GLU A 32 -7.48 6.38 -29.92
CA GLU A 32 -8.49 6.00 -28.94
C GLU A 32 -7.89 5.94 -27.53
N LYS A 33 -8.63 6.48 -26.56
CA LYS A 33 -8.35 6.28 -25.14
C LYS A 33 -8.54 4.81 -24.81
N SER A 34 -7.75 4.31 -23.86
CA SER A 34 -7.87 2.91 -23.46
C SER A 34 -7.59 2.71 -21.98
N ARG A 35 -8.06 1.56 -21.47
CA ARG A 35 -7.72 1.06 -20.13
C ARG A 35 -6.69 -0.05 -20.27
N ILE A 36 -5.46 0.23 -19.88
CA ILE A 36 -4.34 -0.73 -19.95
C ILE A 36 -3.66 -0.98 -18.59
N ASP A 37 -4.00 -0.18 -17.58
CA ASP A 37 -3.52 -0.33 -16.22
C ASP A 37 -4.62 -0.91 -15.33
N TYR A 38 -4.23 -1.87 -14.49
CA TYR A 38 -5.16 -2.62 -13.67
C TYR A 38 -4.54 -2.95 -12.32
N ILE A 39 -5.36 -2.90 -11.28
CA ILE A 39 -5.04 -3.53 -10.01
C ILE A 39 -5.86 -4.81 -9.93
N TRP A 40 -5.16 -5.94 -9.83
CA TRP A 40 -5.74 -7.25 -9.60
C TRP A 40 -5.48 -7.67 -8.16
N ALA A 41 -6.53 -8.07 -7.45
CA ALA A 41 -6.40 -8.47 -6.05
C ALA A 41 -7.14 -9.77 -5.75
N SER A 42 -6.70 -10.48 -4.70
CA SER A 42 -7.38 -11.68 -4.23
C SER A 42 -8.66 -11.32 -3.48
N LEU A 43 -9.56 -12.30 -3.32
CA LEU A 43 -10.78 -12.15 -2.51
C LEU A 43 -10.50 -11.63 -1.08
N LEU A 44 -9.35 -12.00 -0.50
CA LEU A 44 -8.98 -11.53 0.84
C LEU A 44 -8.73 -10.01 0.86
N ILE A 45 -8.07 -9.48 -0.17
CA ILE A 45 -7.84 -8.04 -0.30
C ILE A 45 -9.14 -7.32 -0.64
N LEU A 46 -10.01 -7.93 -1.47
CA LEU A 46 -11.33 -7.37 -1.78
C LEU A 46 -12.15 -7.14 -0.50
N GLY A 47 -12.18 -8.11 0.42
CA GLY A 47 -12.89 -7.96 1.69
C GLY A 47 -12.37 -6.84 2.60
N GLN A 48 -11.25 -6.21 2.25
CA GLN A 48 -10.64 -5.09 2.96
C GLN A 48 -10.56 -3.82 2.08
N SER A 49 -11.06 -3.90 0.86
CA SER A 49 -11.02 -2.79 -0.09
C SER A 49 -12.22 -1.89 0.14
N ILE A 50 -11.98 -0.59 0.21
CA ILE A 50 -13.02 0.44 0.38
C ILE A 50 -13.46 0.94 -1.00
N ASN A 51 -12.52 1.18 -1.90
CA ASN A 51 -12.80 1.70 -3.23
C ASN A 51 -11.64 1.41 -4.21
N SER A 52 -11.92 1.41 -5.51
CA SER A 52 -10.92 1.51 -6.56
C SER A 52 -11.33 2.58 -7.55
N ALA A 53 -10.40 3.44 -7.96
CA ALA A 53 -10.68 4.57 -8.82
C ALA A 53 -9.49 4.88 -9.74
N VAL A 54 -9.74 5.72 -10.73
CA VAL A 54 -8.69 6.29 -11.60
C VAL A 54 -8.62 7.79 -11.33
N ILE A 55 -7.41 8.28 -11.07
CA ILE A 55 -7.14 9.69 -10.78
C ILE A 55 -6.30 10.27 -11.91
N GLU A 56 -6.72 11.42 -12.43
CA GLU A 56 -6.00 12.17 -13.45
C GLU A 56 -4.67 12.70 -12.90
N ASN A 57 -3.59 12.55 -13.67
CA ASN A 57 -2.25 12.98 -13.28
C ASN A 57 -1.92 14.36 -13.88
N ASP A 58 -2.53 15.42 -13.35
CA ASP A 58 -2.33 16.78 -13.88
C ASP A 58 -0.94 17.36 -13.56
N HIS A 59 -0.23 16.77 -12.60
CA HIS A 59 1.04 17.28 -12.09
C HIS A 59 2.28 16.61 -12.69
N PHE A 60 2.10 15.53 -13.45
CA PHE A 60 3.20 14.79 -14.05
C PHE A 60 3.10 14.84 -15.58
N MET A 61 4.23 14.94 -16.26
CA MET A 61 4.29 14.84 -17.73
C MET A 61 4.14 13.39 -18.15
N THR A 62 2.91 12.86 -18.06
CA THR A 62 2.56 11.49 -18.44
C THR A 62 1.21 11.48 -19.15
N ASP A 63 1.05 10.56 -20.11
CA ASP A 63 -0.21 10.24 -20.80
C ASP A 63 -1.06 9.21 -20.04
N TYR A 64 -0.69 8.91 -18.80
CA TYR A 64 -1.35 7.92 -17.95
C TYR A 64 -2.01 8.52 -16.71
N ASN A 65 -3.26 8.12 -16.47
CA ASN A 65 -3.96 8.30 -15.21
C ASN A 65 -3.57 7.20 -14.21
N THR A 66 -3.58 7.52 -12.92
CA THR A 66 -3.22 6.58 -11.87
C THR A 66 -4.41 5.74 -11.45
N VAL A 67 -4.27 4.40 -11.50
CA VAL A 67 -5.22 3.50 -10.84
C VAL A 67 -4.89 3.41 -9.36
N ILE A 68 -5.89 3.60 -8.51
CA ILE A 68 -5.77 3.47 -7.05
C ILE A 68 -6.69 2.39 -6.50
N LEU A 69 -6.25 1.77 -5.41
CA LEU A 69 -7.04 0.87 -4.57
C LEU A 69 -6.92 1.37 -3.13
N LEU A 70 -8.05 1.75 -2.53
CA LEU A 70 -8.11 2.17 -1.15
C LEU A 70 -8.43 0.96 -0.27
N LEU A 71 -7.61 0.74 0.77
CA LEU A 71 -7.74 -0.37 1.70
C LEU A 71 -8.06 0.14 3.11
N ASP A 72 -8.94 -0.55 3.82
CA ASP A 72 -9.12 -0.37 5.26
C ASP A 72 -7.97 -1.05 6.02
N THR A 73 -7.06 -0.24 6.55
CA THR A 73 -5.87 -0.70 7.26
C THR A 73 -6.15 -1.05 8.73
N GLN A 74 -7.27 -0.63 9.32
CA GLN A 74 -7.60 -1.00 10.71
C GLN A 74 -7.77 -2.53 10.82
N LEU A 75 -8.42 -3.14 9.84
CA LEU A 75 -8.57 -4.59 9.71
C LEU A 75 -7.22 -5.34 9.58
N PHE A 76 -6.17 -4.69 9.05
CA PHE A 76 -4.82 -5.26 9.00
C PHE A 76 -4.11 -5.16 10.34
N ILE A 77 -4.17 -3.98 10.97
CA ILE A 77 -3.47 -3.68 12.21
C ILE A 77 -4.02 -4.54 13.35
N GLU A 78 -5.34 -4.71 13.46
CA GLU A 78 -5.94 -5.56 14.49
C GLU A 78 -5.53 -7.04 14.35
N LYS A 79 -5.53 -7.57 13.12
CA LYS A 79 -5.09 -8.96 12.85
C LYS A 79 -3.59 -9.15 13.12
N ALA A 80 -2.77 -8.16 12.80
CA ALA A 80 -1.34 -8.18 13.08
C ALA A 80 -1.07 -8.11 14.60
N LEU A 81 -1.73 -7.19 15.32
CA LEU A 81 -1.62 -7.05 16.77
C LEU A 81 -2.07 -8.31 17.51
N LEU A 82 -3.16 -8.96 17.07
CA LEU A 82 -3.62 -10.23 17.62
C LEU A 82 -2.60 -11.38 17.41
N LYS A 83 -1.85 -11.36 16.30
CA LYS A 83 -0.74 -12.30 16.07
C LYS A 83 0.46 -12.02 16.97
N VAL A 84 0.84 -10.75 17.15
CA VAL A 84 1.94 -10.35 18.05
C VAL A 84 1.63 -10.74 19.50
N ASN A 85 0.39 -10.57 19.95
CA ASN A 85 -0.04 -10.93 21.29
C ASN A 85 -0.02 -12.45 21.57
N LYS A 86 -0.14 -13.30 20.54
CA LYS A 86 -0.07 -14.77 20.68
C LYS A 86 1.36 -15.31 20.74
N SER A 87 2.35 -14.52 20.33
CA SER A 87 3.76 -14.89 20.42
C SER A 87 4.57 -13.71 20.98
N LYS A 88 4.37 -13.37 22.26
CA LYS A 88 5.33 -12.54 22.99
C LYS A 88 6.66 -13.31 23.13
N LYS A 89 7.45 -13.39 22.05
CA LYS A 89 8.88 -13.65 22.19
C LYS A 89 9.48 -12.40 22.82
N LYS A 90 10.29 -12.57 23.87
CA LYS A 90 11.00 -11.49 24.53
C LYS A 90 11.93 -10.84 23.50
N ILE A 91 11.53 -9.70 22.94
CA ILE A 91 12.39 -8.92 22.04
C ILE A 91 13.23 -8.02 22.94
N THR A 92 14.52 -8.32 23.05
CA THR A 92 15.47 -7.40 23.68
C THR A 92 15.86 -6.37 22.63
N CYS A 93 15.48 -5.10 22.84
CA CYS A 93 15.87 -4.00 21.97
C CYS A 93 16.94 -3.18 22.69
N THR A 94 18.11 -3.02 22.06
CA THR A 94 19.17 -2.12 22.54
C THR A 94 19.02 -0.80 21.81
N ILE A 95 18.68 0.25 22.54
CA ILE A 95 18.54 1.61 22.00
C ILE A 95 19.83 2.37 22.33
N PHE A 96 20.47 2.92 21.30
CA PHE A 96 21.60 3.82 21.47
C PHE A 96 21.10 5.25 21.30
N LEU A 97 21.25 6.07 22.35
CA LEU A 97 21.01 7.51 22.31
C LEU A 97 22.33 8.20 21.97
N TYR A 98 22.35 8.96 20.87
CA TYR A 98 23.55 9.61 20.33
C TYR A 98 23.55 11.13 20.54
N ASP A 99 22.56 11.69 21.22
CA ASP A 99 22.31 13.15 21.23
C ASP A 99 23.34 13.96 22.04
N GLU A 100 24.25 13.31 22.76
CA GLU A 100 25.35 13.99 23.47
C GLU A 100 26.67 13.23 23.35
N ILE A 101 27.18 13.08 22.12
CA ILE A 101 28.58 12.68 21.92
C ILE A 101 29.43 13.93 21.68
N ASP A 102 30.03 14.44 22.76
CA ASP A 102 31.20 15.30 22.66
C ASP A 102 32.37 14.46 22.13
N VAL A 103 33.06 14.95 21.10
CA VAL A 103 33.91 14.17 20.15
C VAL A 103 35.12 13.47 20.81
N LYS A 104 35.32 13.62 22.13
CA LYS A 104 36.54 13.20 22.83
C LYS A 104 36.43 12.01 23.78
N THR A 105 35.26 11.43 24.02
CA THR A 105 35.15 10.27 24.92
C THR A 105 34.14 9.23 24.42
N MET A 106 34.62 8.20 23.74
CA MET A 106 33.86 6.97 23.51
C MET A 106 33.87 6.14 24.80
N SER A 107 32.80 6.22 25.59
CA SER A 107 32.43 5.15 26.51
C SER A 107 31.00 4.70 26.21
N LEU A 108 30.84 3.49 25.68
CA LEU A 108 29.53 2.89 25.40
C LEU A 108 28.81 2.60 26.73
N HIS A 109 27.68 3.26 26.97
CA HIS A 109 26.69 2.80 27.96
C HIS A 109 25.40 2.44 27.21
N GLY A 110 25.19 1.14 27.01
CA GLY A 110 23.91 0.63 26.50
C GLY A 110 22.90 0.55 27.63
N ILE A 111 21.74 1.20 27.49
CA ILE A 111 20.62 1.03 28.42
C ILE A 111 19.76 -0.12 27.90
N THR A 112 19.59 -1.14 28.73
CA THR A 112 18.66 -2.26 28.44
C THR A 112 17.30 -1.90 29.01
N SER A 113 16.30 -1.71 28.15
CA SER A 113 14.91 -1.58 28.59
C SER A 113 14.14 -2.87 28.31
N MET A 114 13.42 -3.38 29.31
CA MET A 114 12.47 -4.48 29.15
C MET A 114 11.05 -3.88 29.01
N LEU A 115 10.48 -3.97 27.81
CA LEU A 115 9.04 -3.78 27.60
C LEU A 115 8.33 -5.09 27.96
N VAL A 116 7.42 -5.05 28.95
CA VAL A 116 6.58 -6.18 29.40
C VAL A 116 5.19 -6.09 28.75
#